data_AF-A0A953K5Z9-F1
#
_entry.id   AF-A0A953K5Z9-F1
#
_cell.length_a   1.000
_cell.length_b   1.000
_cell.length_c   1.000
_cell.angle_alpha   90.00
_cell.angle_beta   90.00
_cell.angle_gamma   90.00
#
_symmetry.space_group_name_H-M   'P 1'
#
loop_
_entity.id
_entity.type
_entity.pdbx_description
1 polymer ?
#
loop_
_entity_poly.entity_id
_entity_poly.type
_entity_poly.pdbx_seq_one_letter_code
_entity_poly.pdbx_strand_id
1 'polypeptide(L)'
;MKTTVLFLSVALAAPCAVFAQQPTGVDQAPNSLAPARSRKVHAPRRETVATFRKAKVKHSARYEFYDRVEKAAREKKRILRQLAKPQFSDPAYFGHKRKPKKRPAFLMRYCDECGIRH
;
A
#
# COMPACT_ATOMS: atom_id res chain seq x y z
N MET A 1 -25.40 -9.95 -24.15
CA MET A 1 -26.65 -9.17 -24.34
C MET A 1 -27.26 -8.88 -22.98
N LYS A 2 -27.82 -7.67 -22.81
CA LYS A 2 -28.52 -7.09 -21.64
C LYS A 2 -27.57 -6.38 -20.64
N THR A 3 -27.19 -5.10 -20.81
CA THR A 3 -27.92 -3.84 -20.50
C THR A 3 -28.53 -3.89 -19.09
N THR A 4 -28.24 -2.99 -18.13
CA THR A 4 -28.47 -1.54 -18.20
C THR A 4 -27.71 -0.79 -17.10
N VAL A 5 -27.11 0.31 -17.53
CA VAL A 5 -26.66 1.47 -16.76
C VAL A 5 -27.85 2.14 -16.09
N LEU A 6 -27.73 2.52 -14.82
CA LEU A 6 -28.61 3.51 -14.17
C LEU A 6 -27.73 4.60 -13.56
N PHE A 7 -27.38 5.58 -14.40
CA PHE A 7 -27.12 6.95 -13.98
C PHE A 7 -28.46 7.53 -13.52
N LEU A 8 -28.53 8.00 -12.27
CA LEU A 8 -29.59 8.90 -11.84
C LEU A 8 -28.95 10.18 -11.30
N SER A 9 -28.75 11.09 -12.25
CA SER A 9 -28.47 12.51 -12.06
C SER A 9 -29.76 13.24 -11.65
N VAL A 10 -29.77 13.90 -10.49
CA VAL A 10 -30.66 15.03 -10.18
C VAL A 10 -29.87 15.96 -9.23
N ALA A 11 -29.23 17.00 -9.78
CA ALA A 11 -29.66 18.39 -9.73
C ALA A 11 -29.55 18.99 -8.31
N LEU A 12 -28.45 19.68 -7.99
CA LEU A 12 -28.26 21.12 -8.20
C LEU A 12 -29.23 21.97 -7.33
N ALA A 13 -28.83 22.20 -6.09
CA ALA A 13 -29.36 23.30 -5.27
C ALA A 13 -28.17 24.14 -4.79
N ALA A 14 -27.82 25.16 -5.59
CA ALA A 14 -26.91 26.22 -5.17
C ALA A 14 -27.76 27.35 -4.56
N PRO A 15 -27.63 27.67 -3.26
CA PRO A 15 -28.20 28.89 -2.72
C PRO A 15 -27.33 30.08 -3.12
N CYS A 16 -27.87 30.97 -3.95
CA CYS A 16 -27.32 32.29 -4.21
C CYS A 16 -27.27 33.09 -2.90
N ALA A 17 -26.08 33.20 -2.29
CA ALA A 17 -25.86 34.16 -1.21
C ALA A 17 -25.68 35.55 -1.82
N VAL A 18 -26.73 36.37 -1.72
CA VAL A 18 -26.69 37.80 -2.03
C VAL A 18 -25.79 38.49 -1.00
N PHE A 19 -24.62 38.97 -1.43
CA PHE A 19 -23.80 39.86 -0.62
C PHE A 19 -24.45 41.25 -0.62
N ALA A 20 -24.98 41.66 0.53
CA ALA A 20 -25.40 43.05 0.76
C ALA A 20 -24.14 43.94 0.89
N GLN A 21 -24.00 44.93 0.02
CA GLN A 21 -23.01 46.00 0.18
C GLN A 21 -23.60 47.07 1.11
N GLN A 22 -22.95 47.32 2.24
CA GLN A 22 -23.24 48.49 3.07
C GLN A 22 -22.74 49.75 2.33
N PRO A 23 -23.51 50.85 2.29
CA PRO A 23 -23.01 52.11 1.74
C PRO A 23 -21.89 52.61 2.65
N THR A 24 -20.72 52.84 2.05
CA THR A 24 -19.57 53.46 2.71
C THR A 24 -19.99 54.81 3.26
N GLY A 25 -19.90 54.95 4.60
CA GLY A 25 -20.05 56.22 5.27
C GLY A 25 -19.08 57.25 4.67
N VAL A 26 -19.59 58.45 4.48
CA VAL A 26 -18.89 59.60 3.90
C VAL A 26 -17.57 59.82 4.64
N ASP A 27 -16.44 59.69 3.94
CA ASP A 27 -15.10 60.02 4.44
C ASP A 27 -14.99 61.55 4.60
N GLN A 28 -15.44 62.07 5.73
CA GLN A 28 -15.29 63.48 6.06
C GLN A 28 -13.85 63.74 6.52
N ALA A 29 -13.13 64.60 5.79
CA ALA A 29 -11.75 64.95 6.11
C ALA A 29 -11.66 65.66 7.48
N PRO A 30 -10.64 65.37 8.30
CA PRO A 30 -10.55 65.89 9.66
C PRO A 30 -10.41 67.41 9.66
N ASN A 31 -11.18 68.08 10.53
CA ASN A 31 -11.16 69.53 10.69
C ASN A 31 -10.83 69.91 12.14
N SER A 32 -10.62 71.21 12.39
CA SER A 32 -10.13 71.76 13.66
C SER A 32 -11.02 71.46 14.88
N LEU A 33 -12.29 71.13 14.67
CA LEU A 33 -13.25 70.76 15.73
C LEU A 33 -13.27 69.25 16.03
N ALA A 34 -12.74 68.41 15.13
CA ALA A 34 -12.69 66.95 15.27
C ALA A 34 -11.36 66.41 14.72
N PRO A 35 -10.27 66.43 15.51
CA PRO A 35 -8.98 65.92 15.07
C PRO A 35 -9.04 64.39 14.88
N ALA A 36 -8.34 63.90 13.84
CA ALA A 36 -8.26 62.49 13.53
C ALA A 36 -7.64 61.71 14.70
N ARG A 37 -8.42 60.80 15.31
CA ARG A 37 -7.93 59.94 16.39
C ARG A 37 -7.13 58.78 15.81
N SER A 38 -5.84 58.67 16.15
CA SER A 38 -5.01 57.55 15.72
C SER A 38 -5.49 56.26 16.39
N ARG A 39 -6.20 55.41 15.63
CA ARG A 39 -6.60 54.08 16.11
C ARG A 39 -5.37 53.17 16.08
N LYS A 40 -4.91 52.68 17.22
CA LYS A 40 -3.82 51.70 17.27
C LYS A 40 -4.32 50.40 16.62
N VAL A 41 -3.78 50.06 15.45
CA VAL A 41 -4.09 48.81 14.75
C VAL A 41 -3.26 47.70 15.39
N HIS A 42 -3.88 46.90 16.26
CA HIS A 42 -3.25 45.68 16.78
C HIS A 42 -3.32 44.60 15.69
N ALA A 43 -2.19 44.32 15.04
CA ALA A 43 -2.09 43.18 14.14
C ALA A 43 -2.20 41.88 14.96
N PRO A 44 -3.05 40.92 14.58
CA PRO A 44 -3.12 39.64 15.27
C PRO A 44 -1.76 38.95 15.18
N ARG A 45 -1.27 38.46 16.32
CA ARG A 45 -0.03 37.68 16.40
C ARG A 45 -0.20 36.47 15.48
N ARG A 46 0.73 36.28 14.52
CA ARG A 46 0.73 35.10 13.64
C ARG A 46 0.80 33.84 14.51
N GLU A 47 -0.32 33.16 14.69
CA GLU A 47 -0.35 31.84 15.30
C GLU A 47 0.32 30.86 14.35
N THR A 48 1.30 30.12 14.85
CA THR A 48 1.95 29.05 14.10
C THR A 48 0.91 28.00 13.76
N VAL A 49 0.69 27.77 12.46
CA VAL A 49 -0.30 26.82 11.94
C VAL A 49 -0.07 25.46 12.61
N ALA A 50 -1.07 24.97 13.36
CA ALA A 50 -1.00 23.67 13.99
C ALA A 50 -0.83 22.60 12.91
N THR A 51 0.35 21.97 12.84
CA THR A 51 0.59 20.87 11.90
C THR A 51 -0.18 19.64 12.35
N PHE A 52 -1.26 19.32 11.67
CA PHE A 52 -2.00 18.08 11.92
C PHE A 52 -1.11 16.87 11.63
N ARG A 53 -0.85 16.05 12.65
CA ARG A 53 -0.18 14.76 12.45
C ARG A 53 -1.14 13.84 11.70
N LYS A 54 -0.75 13.39 10.50
CA LYS A 54 -1.54 12.43 9.72
C LYS A 54 -1.74 11.15 10.53
N ALA A 55 -2.98 10.68 10.60
CA ALA A 55 -3.31 9.43 11.27
C ALA A 55 -2.57 8.25 10.63
N LYS A 56 -1.94 7.39 11.43
CA LYS A 56 -1.27 6.18 10.96
C LYS A 56 -2.33 5.11 10.62
N VAL A 57 -2.87 5.18 9.41
CA VAL A 57 -3.84 4.17 8.93
C VAL A 57 -3.07 2.91 8.53
N LYS A 58 -3.16 1.87 9.36
CA LYS A 58 -2.46 0.58 9.16
C LYS A 58 -3.20 -0.39 8.22
N HIS A 59 -4.51 -0.24 8.06
CA HIS A 59 -5.38 -1.20 7.37
C HIS A 59 -6.25 -0.52 6.30
N SER A 60 -5.64 0.29 5.43
CA SER A 60 -6.37 0.77 4.26
C SER A 60 -6.44 -0.34 3.20
N ALA A 61 -7.48 -0.35 2.36
CA ALA A 61 -7.62 -1.30 1.26
C ALA A 61 -6.38 -1.34 0.34
N ARG A 62 -5.67 -0.21 0.22
CA ARG A 62 -4.40 -0.11 -0.49
C ARG A 62 -3.29 -0.92 0.19
N TYR A 63 -3.14 -0.84 1.50
CA TYR A 63 -2.15 -1.63 2.24
C TYR A 63 -2.45 -3.13 2.13
N GLU A 64 -3.70 -3.52 2.30
CA GLU A 64 -4.11 -4.93 2.19
C GLU A 64 -3.89 -5.53 0.80
N PHE A 65 -3.98 -4.71 -0.25
CA PHE A 65 -3.59 -5.12 -1.60
C PHE A 65 -2.10 -5.45 -1.67
N TYR A 66 -1.23 -4.55 -1.23
CA TYR A 66 0.22 -4.78 -1.26
C TYR A 66 0.64 -5.97 -0.39
N ASP A 67 0.02 -6.13 0.78
CA ASP A 67 0.28 -7.28 1.65
C ASP A 67 -0.05 -8.60 0.96
N ARG A 68 -1.15 -8.67 0.20
CA ARG A 68 -1.52 -9.87 -0.58
C ARG A 68 -0.52 -10.15 -1.70
N VAL A 69 -0.09 -9.11 -2.42
CA VAL A 69 0.92 -9.24 -3.48
C VAL A 69 2.25 -9.74 -2.90
N GLU A 70 2.67 -9.19 -1.76
CA GLU A 70 3.91 -9.60 -1.11
C GLU A 70 3.84 -11.05 -0.62
N LYS A 71 2.73 -11.45 0.02
CA LYS A 71 2.51 -12.84 0.45
C LYS A 71 2.61 -13.81 -0.72
N ALA A 72 1.92 -13.52 -1.83
CA ALA A 72 1.98 -14.34 -3.04
C ALA A 72 3.41 -14.44 -3.61
N ALA A 73 4.17 -13.34 -3.63
CA ALA A 73 5.56 -13.35 -4.08
C ALA A 73 6.45 -14.21 -3.17
N ARG A 74 6.29 -14.10 -1.85
CA ARG A 74 7.02 -14.89 -0.85
C ARG A 74 6.71 -16.38 -0.96
N GLU A 75 5.44 -16.74 -1.16
CA GLU A 75 5.00 -18.12 -1.37
C GLU A 75 5.61 -18.73 -2.63
N LYS A 76 5.53 -18.01 -3.76
CA LYS A 76 6.17 -18.46 -5.02
C LYS A 76 7.67 -18.68 -4.83
N LYS A 77 8.37 -17.75 -4.16
CA LYS A 77 9.80 -17.91 -3.85
C LYS A 77 10.08 -19.14 -2.99
N ARG A 78 9.22 -19.43 -2.00
CA ARG A 78 9.35 -20.62 -1.15
C ARG A 78 9.16 -21.91 -1.95
N ILE A 79 8.17 -21.94 -2.85
CA ILE A 79 7.90 -23.09 -3.73
C ILE A 79 9.10 -23.34 -4.65
N LEU A 80 9.61 -22.31 -5.33
CA LEU A 80 10.78 -22.44 -6.20
C LEU A 80 12.02 -22.98 -5.46
N ARG A 81 12.26 -22.53 -4.21
CA ARG A 81 13.33 -23.07 -3.37
C ARG A 81 13.13 -24.54 -3.00
N GLN A 82 11.88 -24.99 -2.84
CA GLN A 82 11.59 -26.39 -2.56
C GLN A 82 11.78 -27.26 -3.79
N LEU A 83 11.33 -26.79 -4.96
CA LEU A 83 11.49 -27.47 -6.25
C LEU A 83 12.96 -27.54 -6.72
N ALA A 84 13.78 -26.57 -6.34
CA ALA A 84 15.21 -26.58 -6.62
C ALA A 84 16.01 -27.64 -5.83
N LYS A 85 15.39 -28.39 -4.93
CA LYS A 85 16.07 -29.48 -4.21
C LYS A 85 16.40 -30.63 -5.17
N PRO A 86 17.55 -31.31 -5.01
CA PRO A 86 17.93 -32.43 -5.86
C PRO A 86 16.92 -33.57 -5.86
N GLN A 87 16.10 -33.67 -4.80
CA GLN A 87 15.00 -34.61 -4.71
C GLN A 87 14.00 -34.52 -5.88
N PHE A 88 13.79 -33.32 -6.42
CA PHE A 88 12.83 -33.07 -7.49
C PHE A 88 13.46 -32.86 -8.86
N SER A 89 14.78 -32.60 -8.94
CA SER A 89 15.50 -32.46 -10.21
C SER A 89 16.15 -33.76 -10.67
N ASP A 90 16.72 -34.54 -9.73
CA ASP A 90 17.58 -35.66 -10.07
C ASP A 90 16.76 -36.96 -10.14
N PRO A 91 16.82 -37.71 -11.25
CA PRO A 91 16.13 -39.01 -11.37
C PRO A 91 16.57 -40.02 -10.32
N ALA A 92 17.80 -39.91 -9.82
CA ALA A 92 18.33 -40.79 -8.76
C ALA A 92 17.56 -40.68 -7.43
N TYR A 93 16.80 -39.60 -7.23
CA TYR A 93 16.00 -39.37 -6.02
C TYR A 93 14.51 -39.69 -6.22
N PHE A 94 14.06 -40.18 -7.37
CA PHE A 94 12.64 -40.30 -7.76
C PHE A 94 11.71 -40.73 -6.61
N GLY A 95 10.91 -39.78 -6.09
CA GLY A 95 9.96 -40.00 -4.99
C GLY A 95 10.58 -40.28 -3.61
N HIS A 96 11.90 -40.38 -3.49
CA HIS A 96 12.61 -40.71 -2.26
C HIS A 96 13.07 -39.45 -1.52
N LYS A 97 12.78 -39.36 -0.22
CA LYS A 97 13.23 -38.24 0.64
C LYS A 97 14.76 -38.17 0.77
N ARG A 98 15.44 -39.31 0.64
CA ARG A 98 16.90 -39.43 0.70
C ARG A 98 17.37 -40.22 -0.52
N LYS A 99 18.55 -39.89 -1.03
CA LYS A 99 19.17 -40.63 -2.13
C LYS A 99 19.27 -42.11 -1.74
N PRO A 100 18.85 -43.05 -2.60
CA PRO A 100 19.14 -44.47 -2.41
C PRO A 100 20.65 -44.69 -2.23
N LYS A 101 21.03 -45.52 -1.25
CA LYS A 101 22.43 -45.83 -0.96
C LYS A 101 23.01 -46.69 -2.08
N LYS A 102 24.00 -46.17 -2.82
CA LYS A 102 24.81 -46.97 -3.75
C LYS A 102 25.89 -47.71 -2.96
N ARG A 103 25.97 -49.04 -3.10
CA ARG A 103 27.00 -49.86 -2.45
C ARG A 103 28.22 -49.98 -3.37
N PRO A 104 29.46 -49.87 -2.84
CA PRO A 104 30.66 -50.16 -3.60
C PRO A 104 30.78 -51.68 -3.86
N ALA A 105 31.50 -52.06 -4.91
CA ALA A 105 31.58 -53.43 -5.40
C ALA A 105 31.92 -54.45 -4.30
N PHE A 106 32.90 -54.18 -3.43
CA PHE A 106 33.30 -55.12 -2.38
C PHE A 106 32.26 -55.35 -1.26
N LEU A 107 31.20 -54.51 -1.19
CA LEU A 107 30.07 -54.66 -0.26
C LEU A 107 28.79 -55.19 -0.94
N MET A 108 28.87 -55.43 -2.25
CA MET A 108 27.83 -56.10 -3.03
C MET A 108 27.86 -57.60 -2.77
N ARG A 109 26.73 -58.27 -2.97
CA ARG A 109 26.62 -59.72 -2.70
C ARG A 109 27.39 -60.46 -3.79
N TYR A 110 28.26 -61.37 -3.40
CA TYR A 110 28.92 -62.25 -4.37
C TYR A 110 27.94 -63.33 -4.82
N CYS A 111 27.86 -63.58 -6.12
CA CYS A 111 27.07 -64.67 -6.67
C CYS A 111 28.00 -65.84 -7.00
N ASP A 112 27.74 -67.01 -6.39
CA ASP A 112 28.56 -68.21 -6.54
C ASP A 112 28.43 -68.86 -7.93
N GLU A 113 27.32 -68.61 -8.63
CA GLU A 113 27.08 -69.13 -9.98
C GLU A 113 27.81 -68.31 -11.05
N CYS A 114 27.78 -66.97 -10.91
CA CYS A 114 28.28 -66.04 -11.92
C CYS A 114 29.73 -65.61 -11.68
N GLY A 115 30.24 -65.75 -10.45
CA GLY A 115 31.58 -65.30 -10.07
C GLY A 115 31.76 -63.77 -9.99
N ILE A 116 30.65 -63.02 -10.03
CA ILE A 116 30.63 -61.55 -10.01
C ILE A 116 29.76 -61.07 -8.84
N ARG A 117 29.94 -59.81 -8.43
CA ARG A 117 29.15 -59.18 -7.36
C ARG A 117 27.95 -58.40 -7.90
N HIS A 118 26.78 -58.61 -7.29
CA HIS A 118 25.49 -57.98 -7.61
C HIS A 118 24.94 -57.11 -6.46
#